data_AF-A8IY23-F1
#
_entry.id   AF-A8IY23-F1
#
_cell.length_a   1.000
_cell.length_b   1.000
_cell.length_c   1.000
_cell.angle_alpha   90.00
_cell.angle_beta   90.00
_cell.angle_gamma   90.00
#
_symmetry.space_group_name_H-M   'P 1'
#
loop_
_entity.id
_entity.type
_entity.pdbx_description
1 polymer ?
#
loop_
_entity_poly.entity_id
_entity_poly.type
_entity_poly.pdbx_seq_one_letter_code
_entity_poly.pdbx_strand_id
1 'polypeptide(L)'
;MTTLLKPGQGRVAPETGASKTGGDMQVVVNASSPNGEEEDLVDIYMRTVPWTKQTTLSTQQAIKSVWKRLVIVRGVEHTKESLKNFWTTLGVVSALLLSVTYSTVTSPLASDDPSKSSAVTFVRAVGGISLVLSLVIIVTTVIYLIEIDNCTTNRDLEDFIRSNGSLFDILTGFFSASVGLLMAQALATMYVTFNPTEFWITIGFTGFFAVVTAVFAAVLAGHNRFRMWARYDSPLAIERRVVERLVEERQKRAKAAEETFKNS
;
A
#
# COMPACT_ATOMS: atom_id res chain seq x y z
N MET A 1 -20.74 -58.10 13.24
CA MET A 1 -20.63 -56.81 13.96
C MET A 1 -20.96 -55.73 12.92
N THR A 2 -22.16 -55.19 12.72
CA THR A 2 -23.42 -55.15 13.52
C THR A 2 -23.36 -54.41 14.86
N THR A 3 -23.52 -53.08 14.81
CA THR A 3 -24.53 -52.22 15.50
C THR A 3 -24.33 -50.78 14.98
N LEU A 4 -25.26 -50.03 14.37
CA LEU A 4 -26.65 -49.63 14.67
C LEU A 4 -26.81 -48.45 15.65
N LEU A 5 -27.17 -47.27 15.09
CA LEU A 5 -28.16 -46.25 15.55
C LEU A 5 -27.96 -45.62 16.97
N LYS A 6 -28.52 -44.43 17.31
CA LYS A 6 -29.58 -43.60 16.72
C LYS A 6 -29.50 -42.13 17.22
N PRO A 7 -30.08 -41.14 16.51
CA PRO A 7 -30.34 -39.78 17.03
C PRO A 7 -31.76 -39.61 17.63
N GLY A 8 -31.98 -38.46 18.31
CA GLY A 8 -33.23 -38.01 18.96
C GLY A 8 -32.97 -37.51 20.39
N GLN A 9 -33.73 -36.63 21.05
CA GLN A 9 -34.97 -35.85 20.80
C GLN A 9 -34.81 -34.50 21.59
N GLY A 10 -35.60 -33.41 21.47
CA GLY A 10 -36.87 -33.17 20.79
C GLY A 10 -38.03 -32.87 21.77
N ARG A 11 -38.29 -31.59 22.08
CA ARG A 11 -39.57 -30.97 22.56
C ARG A 11 -39.37 -29.43 22.64
N VAL A 12 -40.07 -28.55 21.91
CA VAL A 12 -41.51 -28.22 21.78
C VAL A 12 -42.00 -27.24 22.88
N ALA A 13 -42.69 -26.19 22.42
CA ALA A 13 -43.16 -25.00 23.17
C ALA A 13 -44.48 -25.25 23.97
N PRO A 14 -45.16 -24.23 24.57
CA PRO A 14 -45.85 -23.14 23.83
C PRO A 14 -45.85 -21.73 24.51
N GLU A 15 -46.39 -20.73 23.78
CA GLU A 15 -47.31 -19.60 24.16
C GLU A 15 -47.35 -19.05 25.61
N THR A 16 -47.59 -17.78 25.96
CA THR A 16 -47.91 -16.45 25.34
C THR A 16 -47.60 -15.35 26.40
N GLY A 17 -47.74 -14.02 26.24
CA GLY A 17 -48.13 -13.11 25.13
C GLY A 17 -48.69 -11.77 25.67
N ALA A 18 -48.66 -10.68 24.87
CA ALA A 18 -49.20 -9.32 25.15
C ALA A 18 -48.55 -8.49 26.31
N SER A 19 -48.48 -7.15 26.29
CA SER A 19 -48.64 -6.10 25.24
C SER A 19 -48.21 -4.71 25.80
N LYS A 20 -48.03 -3.70 24.92
CA LYS A 20 -47.86 -2.24 25.18
C LYS A 20 -46.49 -1.77 25.72
N THR A 21 -45.92 -0.62 25.31
CA THR A 21 -46.27 0.40 24.29
C THR A 21 -45.06 1.29 24.00
N GLY A 22 -44.99 1.89 22.81
CA GLY A 22 -44.07 2.99 22.47
C GLY A 22 -42.93 2.55 21.52
N GLY A 23 -42.77 3.14 20.34
CA GLY A 23 -43.57 4.21 19.74
C GLY A 23 -42.93 4.64 18.42
N ASP A 24 -43.33 4.00 17.32
CA ASP A 24 -42.77 4.28 16.00
C ASP A 24 -43.11 5.69 15.55
N MET A 25 -42.08 6.52 15.36
CA MET A 25 -42.21 7.85 14.80
C MET A 25 -42.34 7.72 13.28
N GLN A 26 -43.57 7.67 12.78
CA GLN A 26 -43.83 7.76 11.34
C GLN A 26 -43.36 9.11 10.82
N VAL A 27 -42.27 9.11 10.05
CA VAL A 27 -41.89 10.26 9.23
C VAL A 27 -42.84 10.32 8.04
N VAL A 28 -43.85 11.18 8.16
CA VAL A 28 -44.75 11.51 7.05
C VAL A 28 -43.94 12.30 6.01
N VAL A 29 -43.57 11.64 4.92
CA VAL A 29 -42.97 12.30 3.76
C VAL A 29 -44.07 13.04 3.00
N ASN A 30 -44.33 14.29 3.41
CA ASN A 30 -45.29 15.15 2.73
C ASN A 30 -44.59 15.85 1.56
N ALA A 31 -44.83 15.37 0.34
CA ALA A 31 -44.16 15.86 -0.86
C ALA A 31 -44.80 17.17 -1.36
N SER A 32 -44.30 18.33 -0.93
CA SER A 32 -44.70 19.62 -1.51
C SER A 32 -43.70 20.78 -1.28
N SER A 33 -42.61 20.82 -2.07
CA SER A 33 -42.11 22.05 -2.71
C SER A 33 -40.92 21.75 -3.63
N PRO A 34 -40.88 22.23 -4.89
CA PRO A 34 -39.64 22.31 -5.67
C PRO A 34 -38.85 23.58 -5.31
N ASN A 35 -37.51 23.48 -5.35
CA ASN A 35 -36.52 24.53 -5.06
C ASN A 35 -36.33 24.83 -3.55
N GLY A 36 -35.16 24.49 -2.99
CA GLY A 36 -34.74 24.99 -1.67
C GLY A 36 -33.59 24.23 -0.99
N GLU A 37 -33.68 22.90 -0.87
CA GLU A 37 -32.99 22.16 0.21
C GLU A 37 -31.99 21.09 -0.30
N GLU A 38 -31.07 21.45 -1.20
CA GLU A 38 -29.98 20.54 -1.64
C GLU A 38 -28.67 20.70 -0.84
N GLU A 39 -28.51 21.77 -0.04
CA GLU A 39 -27.30 22.03 0.76
C GLU A 39 -27.30 21.31 2.14
N ASP A 40 -28.45 21.15 2.79
CA ASP A 40 -28.52 20.66 4.19
C ASP A 40 -28.16 19.16 4.36
N LEU A 41 -28.43 18.33 3.35
CA LEU A 41 -28.18 16.88 3.45
C LEU A 41 -26.68 16.53 3.54
N VAL A 42 -25.80 17.37 2.98
CA VAL A 42 -24.35 17.20 3.08
C VAL A 42 -23.86 17.56 4.49
N ASP A 43 -24.38 18.64 5.07
CA ASP A 43 -23.97 19.13 6.39
C ASP A 43 -24.45 18.20 7.53
N ILE A 44 -25.62 17.60 7.38
CA ILE A 44 -26.14 16.57 8.30
C ILE A 44 -25.28 15.28 8.25
N TYR A 45 -24.80 14.89 7.06
CA TYR A 45 -23.93 13.71 6.92
C TYR A 45 -22.52 13.95 7.47
N MET A 46 -22.00 15.19 7.39
CA MET A 46 -20.71 15.59 7.97
C MET A 46 -20.73 15.60 9.51
N ARG A 47 -21.85 15.97 10.15
CA ARG A 47 -21.93 16.11 11.63
C ARG A 47 -22.09 14.81 12.41
N THR A 48 -22.55 13.72 11.78
CA THR A 48 -22.97 12.50 12.48
C THR A 48 -21.87 11.44 12.62
N VAL A 49 -20.71 11.62 11.96
CA VAL A 49 -19.56 10.70 12.11
C VAL A 49 -18.67 11.17 13.27
N PRO A 50 -18.49 10.37 14.35
CA PRO A 50 -17.58 10.75 15.42
C PRO A 50 -16.12 10.72 14.94
N TRP A 51 -15.48 11.89 14.96
CA TRP A 51 -14.10 12.15 14.51
C TRP A 51 -13.06 11.15 15.06
N THR A 52 -13.28 10.58 16.25
CA THR A 52 -12.42 9.57 16.89
C THR A 52 -12.49 8.17 16.25
N LYS A 53 -13.63 7.80 15.66
CA LYS A 53 -13.71 6.59 14.82
C LYS A 53 -13.22 6.86 13.41
N GLN A 54 -13.40 8.09 12.91
CA GLN A 54 -12.95 8.49 11.59
C GLN A 54 -11.41 8.48 11.48
N THR A 55 -10.67 8.88 12.52
CA THR A 55 -9.20 8.80 12.54
C THR A 55 -8.67 7.36 12.58
N THR A 56 -9.26 6.47 13.36
CA THR A 56 -8.81 5.06 13.48
C THR A 56 -9.18 4.21 12.26
N LEU A 57 -10.41 4.33 11.74
CA LEU A 57 -10.78 3.73 10.46
C LEU A 57 -10.02 4.38 9.30
N SER A 58 -9.74 5.69 9.31
CA SER A 58 -8.93 6.30 8.25
C SER A 58 -7.46 5.94 8.30
N THR A 59 -6.86 5.48 9.40
CA THR A 59 -5.50 4.91 9.35
C THR A 59 -5.50 3.53 8.69
N GLN A 60 -6.39 2.62 9.10
CA GLN A 60 -6.53 1.30 8.46
C GLN A 60 -7.03 1.39 7.01
N GLN A 61 -7.93 2.33 6.71
CA GLN A 61 -8.39 2.61 5.34
C GLN A 61 -7.49 3.56 4.56
N ALA A 62 -6.55 4.29 5.17
CA ALA A 62 -5.48 4.96 4.44
C ALA A 62 -4.46 3.94 3.89
N ILE A 63 -4.36 2.79 4.56
CA ILE A 63 -3.66 1.59 4.10
C ILE A 63 -4.53 0.78 3.10
N LYS A 64 -5.76 1.22 2.74
CA LYS A 64 -6.25 0.93 1.38
C LYS A 64 -5.30 1.67 0.44
N SER A 65 -4.41 0.87 -0.15
CA SER A 65 -3.11 1.28 -0.67
C SER A 65 -3.07 2.66 -1.32
N VAL A 66 -1.95 3.37 -1.12
CA VAL A 66 -1.63 4.63 -1.83
C VAL A 66 -1.87 4.49 -3.34
N TRP A 67 -1.59 3.29 -3.87
CA TRP A 67 -1.90 2.85 -5.23
C TRP A 67 -3.39 2.94 -5.63
N LYS A 68 -4.35 2.54 -4.79
CA LYS A 68 -5.79 2.70 -5.08
C LYS A 68 -6.20 4.17 -5.19
N ARG A 69 -5.65 5.05 -4.34
CA ARG A 69 -5.88 6.49 -4.45
C ARG A 69 -5.24 7.08 -5.71
N LEU A 70 -4.06 6.60 -6.10
CA LEU A 70 -3.42 6.95 -7.37
C LEU A 70 -4.29 6.60 -8.59
N VAL A 71 -4.87 5.39 -8.65
CA VAL A 71 -5.80 4.98 -9.74
C VAL A 71 -6.93 5.99 -9.91
N ILE A 72 -7.62 6.34 -8.81
CA ILE A 72 -8.79 7.23 -8.83
C ILE A 72 -8.40 8.67 -9.20
N VAL A 73 -7.21 9.13 -8.82
CA VAL A 73 -6.79 10.53 -8.90
C VAL A 73 -6.01 10.87 -10.17
N ARG A 74 -5.26 9.91 -10.75
CA ARG A 74 -4.42 10.11 -11.95
C ARG A 74 -4.88 9.35 -13.19
N GLY A 75 -5.85 8.45 -13.06
CA GLY A 75 -6.22 7.54 -14.14
C GLY A 75 -5.22 6.38 -14.29
N VAL A 76 -5.55 5.48 -15.21
CA VAL A 76 -5.01 4.11 -15.22
C VAL A 76 -3.69 3.99 -15.95
N GLU A 77 -3.49 4.65 -17.10
CA GLU A 77 -2.19 4.66 -17.78
C GLU A 77 -1.09 5.24 -16.89
N HIS A 78 -1.33 6.41 -16.29
CA HIS A 78 -0.34 7.06 -15.42
C HIS A 78 -0.08 6.23 -14.15
N THR A 79 -1.07 5.48 -13.64
CA THR A 79 -0.87 4.58 -12.49
C THR A 79 -0.14 3.30 -12.89
N LYS A 80 -0.45 2.71 -14.05
CA LYS A 80 0.27 1.57 -14.64
C LYS A 80 1.74 1.92 -14.86
N GLU A 81 2.03 3.08 -15.43
CA GLU A 81 3.39 3.60 -15.60
C GLU A 81 4.11 3.85 -14.25
N SER A 82 3.42 4.48 -13.29
CA SER A 82 3.99 4.71 -11.95
C SER A 82 4.32 3.39 -11.23
N LEU A 83 3.48 2.37 -11.41
CA LEU A 83 3.68 1.05 -10.82
C LEU A 83 4.81 0.30 -11.54
N LYS A 84 4.86 0.31 -12.89
CA LYS A 84 6.00 -0.20 -13.65
C LYS A 84 7.32 0.45 -13.20
N ASN A 85 7.36 1.78 -13.09
CA ASN A 85 8.56 2.50 -12.66
C ASN A 85 9.00 2.11 -11.23
N PHE A 86 8.05 1.88 -10.32
CA PHE A 86 8.34 1.37 -8.98
C PHE A 86 8.98 -0.03 -9.03
N TRP A 87 8.38 -0.97 -9.74
CA TRP A 87 8.89 -2.35 -9.88
C TRP A 87 10.24 -2.41 -10.59
N THR A 88 10.41 -1.68 -11.69
CA THR A 88 11.70 -1.56 -12.40
C THR A 88 12.77 -0.97 -11.50
N THR A 89 12.49 0.10 -10.75
CA THR A 89 13.46 0.69 -9.81
C THR A 89 13.86 -0.32 -8.74
N LEU A 90 12.89 -1.02 -8.15
CA LEU A 90 13.13 -1.99 -7.09
C LEU A 90 13.93 -3.21 -7.60
N GLY A 91 13.64 -3.70 -8.80
CA GLY A 91 14.42 -4.75 -9.47
C GLY A 91 15.85 -4.31 -9.84
N VAL A 92 16.02 -3.11 -10.39
CA VAL A 92 17.34 -2.53 -10.74
C VAL A 92 18.20 -2.32 -9.49
N VAL A 93 17.66 -1.73 -8.43
CA VAL A 93 18.40 -1.55 -7.17
C VAL A 93 18.75 -2.91 -6.56
N SER A 94 17.84 -3.89 -6.58
CA SER A 94 18.14 -5.25 -6.12
C SER A 94 19.23 -5.93 -6.95
N ALA A 95 19.30 -5.70 -8.27
CA ALA A 95 20.38 -6.20 -9.13
C ALA A 95 21.73 -5.54 -8.82
N LEU A 96 21.75 -4.25 -8.49
CA LEU A 96 22.97 -3.55 -8.03
C LEU A 96 23.44 -4.10 -6.67
N LEU A 97 22.52 -4.28 -5.71
CA LEU A 97 22.82 -4.88 -4.40
C LEU A 97 23.32 -6.33 -4.55
N LEU A 98 22.73 -7.10 -5.48
CA LEU A 98 23.17 -8.46 -5.82
C LEU A 98 24.61 -8.46 -6.35
N SER A 99 24.94 -7.56 -7.28
CA SER A 99 26.30 -7.43 -7.85
C SER A 99 27.36 -7.12 -6.78
N VAL A 100 27.05 -6.18 -5.88
CA VAL A 100 27.94 -5.84 -4.75
C VAL A 100 28.09 -7.04 -3.79
N THR A 101 26.99 -7.69 -3.42
CA THR A 101 27.00 -8.82 -2.47
C THR A 101 27.71 -10.04 -3.05
N TYR A 102 27.54 -10.31 -4.34
CA TYR A 102 28.12 -11.46 -5.04
C TYR A 102 29.64 -11.52 -4.86
N SER A 103 30.34 -10.41 -5.09
CA SER A 103 31.80 -10.32 -4.90
C SER A 103 32.22 -10.70 -3.46
N THR A 104 31.50 -10.22 -2.45
CA THR A 104 31.80 -10.52 -1.03
C THR A 104 31.52 -11.98 -0.65
N VAL A 105 30.60 -12.65 -1.36
CA VAL A 105 30.27 -14.07 -1.13
C VAL A 105 31.25 -14.98 -1.88
N THR A 106 31.63 -14.66 -3.12
CA THR A 106 32.58 -15.47 -3.92
C THR A 106 34.04 -15.30 -3.50
N SER A 107 34.39 -14.14 -2.94
CA SER A 107 35.73 -13.84 -2.43
C SER A 107 35.64 -13.61 -0.91
N PRO A 108 35.38 -14.68 -0.14
CA PRO A 108 35.14 -14.56 1.29
C PRO A 108 36.39 -14.04 2.01
N LEU A 109 36.21 -13.03 2.88
CA LEU A 109 37.28 -12.59 3.77
C LEU A 109 37.82 -13.78 4.59
N ALA A 110 39.13 -13.77 4.78
CA ALA A 110 39.85 -14.56 5.76
C ALA A 110 40.46 -13.60 6.80
N SER A 111 40.64 -14.09 8.02
CA SER A 111 41.31 -13.36 9.10
C SER A 111 42.00 -14.38 9.98
N ASP A 112 43.28 -14.18 10.23
CA ASP A 112 44.09 -15.09 11.06
C ASP A 112 43.85 -14.84 12.56
N ASP A 113 43.16 -13.75 12.92
CA ASP A 113 42.75 -13.43 14.28
C ASP A 113 41.59 -14.34 14.74
N PRO A 114 41.79 -15.23 15.74
CA PRO A 114 40.72 -16.10 16.24
C PRO A 114 39.56 -15.29 16.86
N SER A 115 39.84 -14.08 17.37
CA SER A 115 38.85 -13.14 17.90
C SER A 115 37.89 -12.56 16.85
N LYS A 116 38.26 -12.61 15.56
CA LYS A 116 37.44 -12.13 14.42
C LYS A 116 36.71 -13.26 13.66
N SER A 117 36.96 -14.52 14.02
CA SER A 117 36.38 -15.72 13.36
C SER A 117 34.84 -15.74 13.32
N SER A 118 34.18 -15.26 14.38
CA SER A 118 32.73 -15.13 14.46
C SER A 118 32.19 -14.08 13.48
N ALA A 119 32.87 -12.93 13.36
CA ALA A 119 32.52 -11.87 12.41
C ALA A 119 32.68 -12.33 10.95
N VAL A 120 33.74 -13.08 10.62
CA VAL A 120 33.91 -13.69 9.29
C VAL A 120 32.78 -14.67 8.95
N THR A 121 32.37 -15.51 9.92
CA THR A 121 31.25 -16.43 9.74
C THR A 121 29.92 -15.68 9.53
N PHE A 122 29.69 -14.61 10.30
CA PHE A 122 28.53 -13.73 10.16
C PHE A 122 28.48 -13.05 8.78
N VAL A 123 29.60 -12.49 8.31
CA VAL A 123 29.70 -11.87 6.96
C VAL A 123 29.28 -12.84 5.86
N ARG A 124 29.74 -14.10 5.93
CA ARG A 124 29.40 -15.13 4.93
C ARG A 124 27.92 -15.51 4.98
N ALA A 125 27.38 -15.76 6.17
CA ALA A 125 25.97 -16.15 6.34
C ALA A 125 25.01 -15.02 5.91
N VAL A 126 25.26 -13.79 6.37
CA VAL A 126 24.45 -12.61 6.06
C VAL A 126 24.55 -12.24 4.58
N GLY A 127 25.75 -12.32 3.98
CA GLY A 127 25.94 -12.10 2.55
C GLY A 127 25.19 -13.12 1.70
N GLY A 128 25.25 -14.40 2.05
CA GLY A 128 24.49 -15.45 1.35
C GLY A 128 22.97 -15.21 1.42
N ILE A 129 22.43 -14.85 2.58
CA ILE A 129 21.01 -14.55 2.76
C ILE A 129 20.60 -13.29 1.98
N SER A 130 21.40 -12.23 2.04
CA SER A 130 21.16 -10.97 1.30
C SER A 130 21.14 -11.20 -0.22
N LEU A 131 22.06 -12.02 -0.73
CA LEU A 131 22.14 -12.42 -2.14
C LEU A 131 20.88 -13.17 -2.57
N VAL A 132 20.44 -14.18 -1.81
CA VAL A 132 19.23 -14.95 -2.10
C VAL A 132 17.97 -14.07 -2.05
N LEU A 133 17.83 -13.21 -1.04
CA LEU A 133 16.71 -12.26 -0.96
C LEU A 133 16.67 -11.31 -2.16
N SER A 134 17.82 -10.74 -2.54
CA SER A 134 17.93 -9.86 -3.70
C SER A 134 17.56 -10.56 -5.00
N LEU A 135 17.97 -11.84 -5.18
CA LEU A 135 17.60 -12.65 -6.33
C LEU A 135 16.08 -12.94 -6.38
N VAL A 136 15.48 -13.33 -5.25
CA VAL A 136 14.02 -13.55 -5.15
C VAL A 136 13.27 -12.29 -5.55
N ILE A 137 13.68 -11.13 -5.01
CA ILE A 137 13.08 -9.83 -5.34
C ILE A 137 13.16 -9.56 -6.84
N ILE A 138 14.32 -9.74 -7.48
CA ILE A 138 14.49 -9.54 -8.93
C ILE A 138 13.52 -10.42 -9.71
N VAL A 139 13.49 -11.74 -9.45
CA VAL A 139 12.60 -12.67 -10.14
C VAL A 139 11.13 -12.27 -9.98
N THR A 140 10.71 -11.95 -8.76
CA THR A 140 9.32 -11.53 -8.49
C THR A 140 8.99 -10.17 -9.12
N THR A 141 9.92 -9.21 -9.19
CA THR A 141 9.70 -7.93 -9.90
C THR A 141 9.48 -8.13 -11.40
N VAL A 142 10.22 -9.05 -12.03
CA VAL A 142 10.07 -9.36 -13.46
C VAL A 142 8.72 -10.01 -13.75
N ILE A 143 8.28 -10.96 -12.91
CA ILE A 143 6.96 -11.59 -13.03
C ILE A 143 5.86 -10.53 -12.92
N TYR A 144 5.91 -9.66 -11.91
CA TYR A 144 4.90 -8.62 -11.75
C TYR A 144 4.91 -7.54 -12.82
N LEU A 145 6.06 -7.21 -13.42
CA LEU A 145 6.10 -6.31 -14.57
C LEU A 145 5.31 -6.88 -15.77
N ILE A 146 5.36 -8.20 -15.99
CA ILE A 146 4.58 -8.89 -17.03
C ILE A 146 3.08 -8.88 -16.68
N GLU A 147 2.71 -9.20 -15.44
CA GLU A 147 1.30 -9.17 -15.01
C GLU A 147 0.68 -7.77 -15.11
N ILE A 148 1.43 -6.73 -14.73
CA ILE A 148 1.01 -5.34 -14.87
C ILE A 148 0.85 -4.95 -16.34
N ASP A 149 1.66 -5.50 -17.26
CA ASP A 149 1.49 -5.20 -18.67
C ASP A 149 0.22 -5.83 -19.27
N ASN A 150 -0.12 -7.04 -18.81
CA ASN A 150 -1.35 -7.74 -19.18
C ASN A 150 -2.63 -7.04 -18.65
N CYS A 151 -2.52 -6.14 -17.66
CA CYS A 151 -3.65 -5.31 -17.23
C CYS A 151 -3.99 -4.28 -18.33
N THR A 152 -5.08 -4.52 -19.07
CA THR A 152 -5.51 -3.67 -20.19
C THR A 152 -6.66 -2.74 -19.84
N THR A 153 -7.55 -3.12 -18.90
CA THR A 153 -8.66 -2.27 -18.47
C THR A 153 -8.44 -1.68 -17.07
N ASN A 154 -9.20 -0.61 -16.79
CA ASN A 154 -9.21 0.03 -15.47
C ASN A 154 -9.60 -0.93 -14.34
N ARG A 155 -10.50 -1.87 -14.63
CA ARG A 155 -10.99 -2.85 -13.68
C ARG A 155 -9.91 -3.88 -13.35
N ASP A 156 -9.20 -4.38 -14.36
CA ASP A 156 -8.11 -5.34 -14.17
C ASP A 156 -7.01 -4.75 -13.29
N LEU A 157 -6.64 -3.48 -13.49
CA LEU A 157 -5.63 -2.82 -12.66
C LEU A 157 -6.11 -2.62 -11.21
N GLU A 158 -7.39 -2.27 -10.99
CA GLU A 158 -7.93 -2.12 -9.64
C GLU A 158 -8.02 -3.47 -8.90
N ASP A 159 -8.50 -4.52 -9.58
CA ASP A 159 -8.58 -5.88 -9.04
C ASP A 159 -7.17 -6.47 -8.80
N PHE A 160 -6.20 -6.19 -9.68
CA PHE A 160 -4.79 -6.53 -9.48
C PHE A 160 -4.21 -5.85 -8.23
N ILE A 161 -4.38 -4.54 -8.07
CA ILE A 161 -3.91 -3.79 -6.88
C ILE A 161 -4.63 -4.24 -5.61
N ARG A 162 -5.90 -4.67 -5.73
CA ARG A 162 -6.69 -5.21 -4.60
C ARG A 162 -6.21 -6.60 -4.18
N SER A 163 -5.86 -7.46 -5.13
CA SER A 163 -5.41 -8.83 -4.88
C SER A 163 -3.96 -8.87 -4.37
N ASN A 164 -3.06 -8.17 -5.06
CA ASN A 164 -1.61 -8.21 -4.79
C ASN A 164 -1.12 -7.14 -3.80
N GLY A 165 -2.00 -6.31 -3.24
CA GLY A 165 -1.62 -5.20 -2.36
C GLY A 165 -0.77 -5.61 -1.15
N SER A 166 -1.07 -6.77 -0.53
CA SER A 166 -0.27 -7.32 0.58
C SER A 166 1.12 -7.79 0.14
N LEU A 167 1.26 -8.24 -1.11
CA LEU A 167 2.54 -8.69 -1.66
C LEU A 167 3.46 -7.50 -1.94
N PHE A 168 2.91 -6.30 -2.22
CA PHE A 168 3.70 -5.08 -2.33
C PHE A 168 4.38 -4.73 -0.98
N ASP A 169 3.63 -4.83 0.12
CA ASP A 169 4.14 -4.55 1.47
C ASP A 169 5.17 -5.61 1.91
N ILE A 170 4.88 -6.90 1.68
CA ILE A 170 5.78 -8.02 1.99
C ILE A 170 7.10 -7.88 1.23
N LEU A 171 7.05 -7.59 -0.07
CA LEU A 171 8.22 -7.50 -0.93
C LEU A 171 9.05 -6.24 -0.66
N THR A 172 8.39 -5.13 -0.32
CA THR A 172 9.08 -3.93 0.21
C THR A 172 9.75 -4.23 1.56
N GLY A 173 9.12 -5.06 2.40
CA GLY A 173 9.71 -5.59 3.64
C GLY A 173 10.96 -6.43 3.39
N PHE A 174 10.92 -7.39 2.46
CA PHE A 174 12.09 -8.19 2.07
C PHE A 174 13.22 -7.35 1.49
N PHE A 175 12.90 -6.35 0.66
CA PHE A 175 13.88 -5.39 0.13
C PHE A 175 14.53 -4.57 1.25
N SER A 176 13.73 -4.06 2.20
CA SER A 176 14.26 -3.33 3.37
C SER A 176 15.15 -4.22 4.23
N ALA A 177 14.79 -5.50 4.37
CA ALA A 177 15.58 -6.49 5.09
C ALA A 177 16.90 -6.82 4.39
N SER A 178 16.92 -6.99 3.05
CA SER A 178 18.18 -7.27 2.33
C SER A 178 19.14 -6.09 2.39
N VAL A 179 18.65 -4.85 2.28
CA VAL A 179 19.46 -3.64 2.50
C VAL A 179 20.02 -3.58 3.92
N GLY A 180 19.21 -3.89 4.94
CA GLY A 180 19.66 -3.95 6.33
C GLY A 180 20.73 -5.02 6.58
N LEU A 181 20.56 -6.20 6.00
CA LEU A 181 21.54 -7.30 6.05
C LEU A 181 22.85 -6.91 5.34
N LEU A 182 22.78 -6.28 4.16
CA LEU A 182 23.96 -5.81 3.43
C LEU A 182 24.72 -4.74 4.22
N MET A 183 24.02 -3.82 4.90
CA MET A 183 24.65 -2.85 5.79
C MET A 183 25.35 -3.52 6.99
N ALA A 184 24.71 -4.52 7.61
CA ALA A 184 25.32 -5.29 8.71
C ALA A 184 26.55 -6.09 8.24
N GLN A 185 26.50 -6.66 7.03
CA GLN A 185 27.63 -7.33 6.39
C GLN A 185 28.78 -6.36 6.11
N ALA A 186 28.49 -5.16 5.60
CA ALA A 186 29.50 -4.14 5.32
C ALA A 186 30.20 -3.69 6.61
N LEU A 187 29.44 -3.42 7.69
CA LEU A 187 29.99 -3.07 9.01
C LEU A 187 30.86 -4.20 9.57
N ALA A 188 30.41 -5.45 9.52
CA ALA A 188 31.19 -6.60 9.97
C ALA A 188 32.46 -6.81 9.12
N THR A 189 32.40 -6.55 7.81
CA THR A 189 33.57 -6.58 6.91
C THR A 189 34.57 -5.49 7.29
N MET A 190 34.12 -4.25 7.51
CA MET A 190 34.97 -3.14 7.96
C MET A 190 35.64 -3.43 9.32
N TYR A 191 34.92 -4.06 10.26
CA TYR A 191 35.45 -4.47 11.56
C TYR A 191 36.57 -5.53 11.46
N VAL A 192 36.45 -6.45 10.49
CA VAL A 192 37.49 -7.45 10.24
C VAL A 192 38.73 -6.80 9.62
N THR A 193 38.55 -5.92 8.62
CA THR A 193 39.63 -5.34 7.82
C THR A 193 40.41 -4.21 8.50
N PHE A 194 39.73 -3.28 9.18
CA PHE A 194 40.35 -2.05 9.69
C PHE A 194 40.87 -2.17 11.13
N ASN A 195 41.79 -1.29 11.50
CA ASN A 195 42.13 -1.07 12.90
C ASN A 195 40.96 -0.40 13.65
N PRO A 196 40.83 -0.56 14.98
CA PRO A 196 39.70 -0.01 15.73
C PRO A 196 39.49 1.49 15.53
N THR A 197 40.58 2.28 15.47
CA THR A 197 40.53 3.73 15.25
C THR A 197 39.99 4.09 13.86
N GLU A 198 40.49 3.41 12.82
CA GLU A 198 40.05 3.62 11.42
C GLU A 198 38.59 3.21 11.23
N PHE A 199 38.17 2.11 11.87
CA PHE A 199 36.79 1.63 11.87
C PHE A 199 35.82 2.67 12.45
N TRP A 200 36.12 3.24 13.63
CA TRP A 200 35.28 4.26 14.24
C TRP A 200 35.25 5.57 13.44
N ILE A 201 36.37 6.01 12.86
CA ILE A 201 36.41 7.18 11.97
C ILE A 201 35.53 6.94 10.73
N THR A 202 35.66 5.77 10.10
CA THR A 202 34.89 5.40 8.90
C THR A 202 33.40 5.36 9.20
N ILE A 203 32.98 4.73 10.31
CA ILE A 203 31.58 4.72 10.76
C ILE A 203 31.09 6.14 11.05
N GLY A 204 31.90 7.00 11.67
CA GLY A 204 31.54 8.39 11.95
C GLY A 204 31.22 9.18 10.67
N PHE A 205 32.12 9.12 9.68
CA PHE A 205 31.92 9.79 8.39
C PHE A 205 30.76 9.18 7.59
N THR A 206 30.73 7.85 7.42
CA THR A 206 29.66 7.18 6.66
C THR A 206 28.29 7.38 7.32
N GLY A 207 28.22 7.31 8.65
CA GLY A 207 27.01 7.58 9.44
C GLY A 207 26.52 9.02 9.29
N PHE A 208 27.43 10.00 9.32
CA PHE A 208 27.08 11.40 9.06
C PHE A 208 26.48 11.59 7.66
N PHE A 209 27.13 11.08 6.61
CA PHE A 209 26.59 11.15 5.25
C PHE A 209 25.26 10.41 5.08
N ALA A 210 25.08 9.26 5.73
CA ALA A 210 23.82 8.53 5.73
C ALA A 210 22.69 9.33 6.38
N VAL A 211 22.94 9.98 7.53
CA VAL A 211 21.96 10.85 8.21
C VAL A 211 21.62 12.08 7.36
N VAL A 212 22.62 12.76 6.80
CA VAL A 212 22.40 13.92 5.90
C VAL A 212 21.56 13.52 4.68
N THR A 213 21.87 12.37 4.07
CA THR A 213 21.13 11.84 2.91
C THR A 213 19.69 11.45 3.31
N ALA A 214 19.49 10.84 4.47
CA ALA A 214 18.17 10.49 4.98
C ALA A 214 17.30 11.72 5.26
N VAL A 215 17.88 12.78 5.87
CA VAL A 215 17.20 14.07 6.09
C VAL A 215 16.84 14.71 4.75
N PHE A 216 17.76 14.74 3.79
CA PHE A 216 17.50 15.29 2.46
C PHE A 216 16.40 14.51 1.71
N ALA A 217 16.42 13.18 1.77
CA ALA A 217 15.38 12.32 1.20
C ALA A 217 14.01 12.55 1.88
N ALA A 218 13.98 12.72 3.20
CA ALA A 218 12.75 13.04 3.95
C ALA A 218 12.19 14.42 3.57
N VAL A 219 13.05 15.44 3.39
CA VAL A 219 12.66 16.77 2.91
C VAL A 219 12.10 16.70 1.48
N LEU A 220 12.75 15.97 0.57
CA LEU A 220 12.26 15.76 -0.79
C LEU A 220 10.93 14.98 -0.83
N ALA A 221 10.78 13.96 0.01
CA ALA A 221 9.53 13.22 0.15
C ALA A 221 8.41 14.11 0.70
N GLY A 222 8.70 14.94 1.71
CA GLY A 222 7.80 15.95 2.25
C GLY A 222 7.38 16.99 1.21
N HIS A 223 8.33 17.54 0.45
CA HIS A 223 8.06 18.49 -0.63
C HIS A 223 7.20 17.87 -1.74
N ASN A 224 7.52 16.63 -2.17
CA ASN A 224 6.71 15.92 -3.16
C ASN A 224 5.29 15.63 -2.65
N ARG A 225 5.13 15.24 -1.38
CA ARG A 225 3.82 15.03 -0.75
C ARG A 225 3.03 16.33 -0.64
N PHE A 226 3.67 17.44 -0.28
CA PHE A 226 3.03 18.76 -0.25
C PHE A 226 2.59 19.22 -1.65
N ARG A 227 3.44 19.05 -2.65
CA ARG A 227 3.13 19.36 -4.06
C ARG A 227 1.98 18.51 -4.61
N MET A 228 1.91 17.23 -4.21
CA MET A 228 0.80 16.33 -4.52
C MET A 228 -0.49 16.81 -3.85
N TRP A 229 -0.45 17.08 -2.55
CA TRP A 229 -1.60 17.58 -1.79
C TRP A 229 -2.16 18.86 -2.41
N ALA A 230 -1.31 19.86 -2.66
CA ALA A 230 -1.72 21.13 -3.26
C ALA A 230 -2.38 21.00 -4.65
N ARG A 231 -1.94 20.04 -5.48
CA ARG A 231 -2.47 19.81 -6.84
C ARG A 231 -3.68 18.88 -6.92
N TYR A 232 -3.80 17.91 -6.01
CA TYR A 232 -4.77 16.82 -6.16
C TYR A 232 -5.77 16.73 -5.01
N ASP A 233 -5.35 17.03 -3.77
CA ASP A 233 -6.17 16.93 -2.55
C ASP A 233 -6.62 18.31 -2.02
N SER A 234 -6.31 19.41 -2.73
CA SER A 234 -6.90 20.71 -2.42
C SER A 234 -8.42 20.65 -2.66
N PRO A 235 -9.25 21.19 -1.76
CA PRO A 235 -10.71 21.03 -1.83
C PRO A 235 -11.29 21.47 -3.19
N LEU A 236 -10.78 22.58 -3.73
CA LEU A 236 -11.11 23.11 -5.06
C LEU A 236 -10.85 22.12 -6.22
N ALA A 237 -9.81 21.26 -6.11
CA ALA A 237 -9.46 20.27 -7.13
C ALA A 237 -10.28 18.97 -7.02
N ILE A 238 -10.89 18.73 -5.86
CA ILE A 238 -11.87 17.66 -5.64
C ILE A 238 -13.24 18.13 -6.13
N GLU A 239 -13.68 19.32 -5.72
CA GLU A 239 -14.95 19.95 -6.14
C GLU A 239 -15.08 20.01 -7.67
N ARG A 240 -14.07 20.55 -8.37
CA ARG A 240 -14.09 20.60 -9.85
C ARG A 240 -14.33 19.24 -10.48
N ARG A 241 -13.68 18.18 -9.98
CA ARG A 241 -13.81 16.82 -10.54
C ARG A 241 -15.14 16.16 -10.20
N VAL A 242 -15.74 16.48 -9.06
CA VAL A 242 -17.11 16.05 -8.74
C VAL A 242 -18.11 16.75 -9.66
N VAL A 243 -17.97 18.07 -9.85
CA VAL A 243 -18.80 18.86 -10.77
C VAL A 243 -18.66 18.38 -12.22
N GLU A 244 -17.44 18.17 -12.72
CA GLU A 244 -17.18 17.66 -14.08
C GLU A 244 -17.86 16.30 -14.31
N ARG A 245 -17.75 15.34 -13.36
CA ARG A 245 -18.45 14.05 -13.46
C ARG A 245 -19.98 14.19 -13.44
N LEU A 246 -20.52 15.05 -12.58
CA LEU A 246 -21.97 15.30 -12.52
C LEU A 246 -22.49 15.94 -13.82
N VAL A 247 -21.71 16.82 -14.46
CA VAL A 247 -22.03 17.40 -15.77
C VAL A 247 -21.98 16.33 -16.87
N GLU A 248 -20.96 15.47 -16.90
CA GLU A 248 -20.91 14.35 -17.85
C GLU A 248 -22.08 13.37 -17.67
N GLU A 249 -22.43 12.99 -16.44
CA GLU A 249 -23.57 12.12 -16.19
C GLU A 249 -24.89 12.75 -16.64
N ARG A 250 -25.10 14.04 -16.36
CA ARG A 250 -26.29 14.77 -16.84
C ARG A 250 -26.35 14.80 -18.37
N GLN A 251 -25.22 15.05 -19.05
CA GLN A 251 -25.17 14.99 -20.52
C GLN A 251 -25.44 13.59 -21.09
N LYS A 252 -24.88 12.53 -20.46
CA LYS A 252 -25.13 11.14 -20.86
C LYS A 252 -26.61 10.76 -20.70
N ARG A 253 -27.24 11.13 -19.57
CA ARG A 253 -28.68 10.90 -19.34
C ARG A 253 -29.57 11.70 -20.30
N ALA A 254 -29.22 12.96 -20.59
CA ALA A 254 -29.94 13.78 -21.56
C ALA A 254 -29.92 13.18 -22.97
N LYS A 255 -28.75 12.73 -23.45
CA LYS A 255 -28.62 12.04 -24.75
C LYS A 255 -29.42 10.73 -24.80
N ALA A 256 -29.34 9.91 -23.76
CA ALA A 256 -30.11 8.66 -23.68
C ALA A 256 -31.63 8.90 -23.69
N ALA A 257 -32.11 9.98 -23.05
CA ALA A 257 -33.51 10.39 -23.09
C ALA A 257 -33.94 10.89 -24.49
N GLU A 258 -33.08 11.64 -25.18
CA GLU A 258 -33.34 12.12 -26.53
C GLU A 258 -33.37 10.97 -27.56
N GLU A 259 -32.51 9.96 -27.38
CA GLU A 259 -32.50 8.73 -28.19
C GLU A 259 -33.71 7.83 -27.92
N THR A 260 -34.23 7.77 -26.68
CA THR A 260 -35.48 7.04 -26.41
C THR A 260 -36.69 7.76 -27.00
N PHE A 261 -36.76 9.09 -26.92
CA PHE A 261 -37.85 9.88 -27.51
C PHE A 261 -37.89 9.84 -29.05
N LYS A 262 -36.74 9.69 -29.71
CA LYS A 262 -36.67 9.56 -31.19
C LYS A 262 -37.08 8.17 -31.71
N ASN A 263 -37.17 7.17 -30.83
CA ASN A 263 -37.50 5.78 -31.17
C ASN A 263 -38.94 5.38 -30.74
N SER A 264 -39.73 6.34 -30.25
CA SER A 264 -41.14 6.18 -29.82
C SER A 264 -42.09 6.97 -30.71
#